data_AF-A0A9J6EK03-F1
#
_entry.id   AF-A0A9J6EK03-F1
#
_cell.length_a   1.000
_cell.length_b   1.000
_cell.length_c   1.000
_cell.angle_alpha   90.00
_cell.angle_beta   90.00
_cell.angle_gamma   90.00
#
_symmetry.space_group_name_H-M   'P 1'
#
loop_
_entity.id
_entity.type
_entity.pdbx_description
1 polymer ?
#
loop_
_entity_poly.entity_id
_entity_poly.type
_entity_poly.pdbx_seq_one_letter_code
_entity_poly.pdbx_strand_id
1 'polypeptide(L)'
;MRRIEATRTRQLALGQMSAYVSPNHFYLVFCYGRKTLDRLTMEDGAFSLGECLLGLIDDMQDICRYGSFLQNRLFAKSVGEFVAARSSRNNLWYRAKVVSIGHGERLKVMFVDFGFYEWVTLNNVRTLDPRFTLLPIQSQLSSLVDTELCCMRDGTSWDKKMRKQFLKCVTGRTLLIETVCSKEKFLRVKLYFCHKDVIYSVTDFIRNI
;
A
#
# COMPACT_ATOMS: atom_id res chain seq x y z
N MET A 1 -42.39 -7.82 10.05
CA MET A 1 -41.33 -7.65 11.06
C MET A 1 -40.02 -8.16 10.48
N ARG A 2 -39.18 -7.28 9.92
CA ARG A 2 -37.81 -7.66 9.50
C ARG A 2 -36.88 -7.45 10.68
N ARG A 3 -36.33 -8.57 11.15
CA ARG A 3 -35.34 -8.64 12.21
C ARG A 3 -34.10 -7.87 11.74
N ILE A 4 -33.77 -6.77 12.41
CA ILE A 4 -32.54 -6.02 12.18
C ILE A 4 -31.42 -6.90 12.74
N GLU A 5 -30.61 -7.48 11.85
CA GLU A 5 -29.41 -8.20 12.25
C GLU A 5 -28.41 -7.24 12.88
N ALA A 6 -27.71 -7.77 13.89
CA ALA A 6 -26.81 -7.08 14.78
C ALA A 6 -25.83 -6.13 14.06
N THR A 7 -25.72 -4.93 14.64
CA THR A 7 -24.67 -3.92 14.51
C THR A 7 -23.41 -4.46 13.83
N ARG A 8 -23.22 -4.13 12.54
CA ARG A 8 -21.93 -4.27 11.86
C ARG A 8 -20.93 -3.36 12.60
N THR A 9 -20.10 -3.92 13.46
CA THR A 9 -18.99 -3.19 14.09
C THR A 9 -18.13 -2.63 12.97
N ARG A 10 -17.96 -1.29 12.93
CA ARG A 10 -17.16 -0.65 11.89
C ARG A 10 -15.73 -1.15 12.02
N GLN A 11 -15.20 -1.80 10.98
CA GLN A 11 -13.82 -2.24 10.95
C GLN A 11 -12.92 -1.05 10.59
N LEU A 12 -12.65 -0.23 11.61
CA LEU A 12 -11.82 0.97 11.50
C LEU A 12 -10.36 0.64 11.78
N ALA A 13 -9.46 1.09 10.92
CA ALA A 13 -8.02 0.99 11.10
C ALA A 13 -7.33 2.27 10.66
N LEU A 14 -6.09 2.48 11.11
CA LEU A 14 -5.25 3.58 10.66
C LEU A 14 -4.29 3.10 9.58
N GLY A 15 -4.08 3.94 8.56
CA GLY A 15 -3.14 3.65 7.49
C GLY A 15 -2.86 4.85 6.63
N GLN A 16 -2.04 4.64 5.61
CA GLN A 16 -1.62 5.67 4.67
C GLN A 16 -1.80 5.15 3.24
N MET A 17 -2.12 6.04 2.32
CA MET A 17 -2.09 5.70 0.90
C MET A 17 -0.65 5.73 0.41
N SER A 18 -0.13 4.57 0.03
CA SER A 18 1.28 4.39 -0.37
C SER A 18 1.50 4.50 -1.87
N ALA A 19 0.49 4.16 -2.68
CA ALA A 19 0.51 4.32 -4.13
C ALA A 19 -0.90 4.57 -4.66
N TYR A 20 -0.98 5.31 -5.77
CA TYR A 20 -2.24 5.71 -6.38
C TYR A 20 -2.20 5.52 -7.90
N VAL A 21 -3.24 4.90 -8.45
CA VAL A 21 -3.49 4.81 -9.90
C VAL A 21 -4.81 5.49 -10.21
N SER A 22 -5.86 5.09 -9.50
CA SER A 22 -7.18 5.70 -9.56
C SER A 22 -7.92 5.49 -8.24
N PRO A 23 -9.10 6.09 -8.05
CA PRO A 23 -9.92 5.87 -6.86
C PRO A 23 -10.49 4.44 -6.78
N ASN A 24 -10.41 3.69 -7.88
CA ASN A 24 -10.76 2.28 -7.95
C ASN A 24 -9.52 1.36 -7.83
N HIS A 25 -8.32 1.94 -7.76
CA HIS A 25 -7.06 1.22 -7.74
C HIS A 25 -5.99 2.07 -7.02
N PHE A 26 -5.84 1.86 -5.73
CA PHE A 26 -4.76 2.43 -4.93
C PHE A 26 -4.29 1.43 -3.88
N TYR A 27 -3.15 1.69 -3.26
CA TYR A 27 -2.56 0.84 -2.24
C TYR A 27 -2.54 1.55 -0.90
N LEU A 28 -2.93 0.81 0.13
CA LEU A 28 -2.88 1.25 1.52
C LEU A 28 -1.80 0.47 2.27
N VAL A 29 -1.11 1.13 3.19
CA VAL A 29 -0.27 0.49 4.20
C VAL A 29 -0.88 0.81 5.56
N PHE A 30 -1.20 -0.22 6.34
CA PHE A 30 -1.83 -0.05 7.65
C PHE A 30 -0.76 0.12 8.74
N CYS A 31 -0.91 1.15 9.58
CA CYS A 31 0.10 1.53 10.58
C CYS A 31 0.35 0.43 11.61
N TYR A 32 -0.67 -0.38 11.91
CA TYR A 32 -0.63 -1.44 12.93
C TYR A 32 -1.08 -2.80 12.35
N GLY A 33 -0.79 -3.01 11.05
CA GLY A 33 -1.39 -4.09 10.29
C GLY A 33 -2.91 -3.96 10.18
N ARG A 34 -3.60 -5.03 9.84
CA ARG A 34 -5.08 -5.00 9.67
C ARG A 34 -5.85 -5.04 11.00
N LYS A 35 -5.20 -4.75 12.13
CA LYS A 35 -5.87 -4.69 13.44
C LYS A 35 -6.83 -3.50 13.47
N THR A 36 -8.03 -3.72 13.96
CA THR A 36 -9.02 -2.65 14.16
C THR A 36 -8.64 -1.81 15.38
N LEU A 37 -9.05 -0.54 15.39
CA LEU A 37 -8.79 0.38 16.50
C LEU A 37 -9.25 -0.18 17.86
N ASP A 38 -10.42 -0.83 17.89
CA ASP A 38 -10.96 -1.45 19.12
C ASP A 38 -10.05 -2.54 19.71
N ARG A 39 -9.19 -3.18 18.89
CA ARG A 39 -8.23 -4.19 19.35
C ARG A 39 -6.93 -3.57 19.84
N LEU A 40 -6.56 -2.41 19.30
CA LEU A 40 -5.34 -1.70 19.71
C LEU A 40 -5.47 -1.05 21.09
N THR A 41 -6.69 -0.68 21.49
CA THR A 41 -6.94 -0.12 22.82
C THR A 41 -6.98 -1.17 23.93
N MET A 42 -6.96 -2.47 23.58
CA MET A 42 -7.03 -3.59 24.52
C MET A 42 -5.73 -4.39 24.67
N GLU A 43 -4.73 -4.17 23.81
CA GLU A 43 -3.42 -4.86 23.89
C GLU A 43 -2.36 -3.90 24.46
N ASP A 44 -1.72 -4.30 25.56
CA ASP A 44 -0.60 -3.58 26.19
C ASP A 44 0.60 -3.46 25.22
N GLY A 45 0.74 -2.30 24.58
CA GLY A 45 1.95 -1.52 24.28
C GLY A 45 3.19 -2.13 23.60
N ALA A 46 3.38 -3.45 23.56
CA ALA A 46 4.61 -4.08 23.11
C ALA A 46 4.54 -4.46 21.62
N PHE A 47 4.72 -3.47 20.74
CA PHE A 47 5.11 -3.76 19.36
C PHE A 47 6.60 -4.11 19.34
N SER A 48 6.93 -5.37 19.03
CA SER A 48 8.30 -5.76 18.72
C SER A 48 8.79 -4.95 17.51
N LEU A 49 9.73 -4.03 17.76
CA LEU A 49 10.29 -3.13 16.74
C LEU A 49 10.94 -3.91 15.58
N GLY A 50 11.40 -5.14 15.83
CA GLY A 50 12.03 -6.03 14.84
C GLY A 50 11.07 -6.69 13.84
N GLU A 51 9.76 -6.63 14.06
CA GLU A 51 8.75 -7.19 13.14
C GLU A 51 8.01 -6.12 12.33
N CYS A 52 8.42 -4.85 12.42
CA CYS A 52 7.80 -3.78 11.66
C CYS A 52 8.49 -3.56 10.31
N LEU A 53 7.75 -2.97 9.35
CA LEU A 53 8.29 -2.66 8.02
C LEU A 53 9.55 -1.78 8.07
N LEU A 54 9.66 -0.88 9.06
CA LEU A 54 10.81 0.01 9.20
C LEU A 54 12.08 -0.77 9.55
N GLY A 55 12.02 -1.64 10.57
CA GLY A 55 13.16 -2.49 10.94
C GLY A 55 13.61 -3.38 9.78
N LEU A 56 12.67 -3.96 9.03
CA LEU A 56 12.99 -4.72 7.81
C LEU A 56 13.70 -3.86 6.77
N ILE A 57 13.24 -2.62 6.53
CA ILE A 57 13.86 -1.72 5.55
C ILE A 57 15.28 -1.37 5.98
N ASP A 58 15.52 -1.11 7.26
CA ASP A 58 16.84 -0.79 7.79
C ASP A 58 17.80 -1.97 7.59
N ASP A 59 17.40 -3.18 7.98
CA ASP A 59 18.19 -4.40 7.77
C ASP A 59 18.51 -4.64 6.28
N MET A 60 17.54 -4.37 5.39
CA MET A 60 17.76 -4.47 3.95
C MET A 60 18.83 -3.51 3.45
N GLN A 61 18.96 -2.32 4.04
CA GLN A 61 19.98 -1.36 3.62
C GLN A 61 21.38 -1.91 3.87
N ASP A 62 21.60 -2.48 5.04
CA ASP A 62 22.92 -2.98 5.43
C ASP A 62 23.29 -4.23 4.63
N ILE A 63 22.38 -5.20 4.57
CA ILE A 63 22.62 -6.48 3.87
C ILE A 63 22.82 -6.26 2.36
N CYS A 64 22.05 -5.38 1.73
CA CYS A 64 22.17 -5.16 0.29
C CYS A 64 23.33 -4.23 -0.11
N ARG A 65 23.83 -3.38 0.82
CA ARG A 65 25.00 -2.53 0.57
C ARG A 65 26.32 -3.27 0.75
N TYR A 66 26.46 -4.04 1.82
CA TYR A 66 27.73 -4.64 2.23
C TYR A 66 27.82 -6.15 2.01
N GLY A 67 26.72 -6.81 1.65
CA GLY A 67 26.69 -8.25 1.37
C GLY A 67 27.54 -8.61 0.16
N SER A 68 28.82 -8.94 0.39
CA SER A 68 29.76 -9.47 -0.60
C SER A 68 29.29 -10.79 -1.22
N PHE A 69 28.43 -11.54 -0.51
CA PHE A 69 27.98 -12.89 -0.87
C PHE A 69 26.81 -12.96 -1.86
N LEU A 70 26.16 -11.84 -2.21
CA LEU A 70 25.02 -11.82 -3.15
C LEU A 70 25.37 -11.16 -4.50
N GLN A 71 26.67 -11.05 -4.79
CA GLN A 71 27.19 -10.63 -6.09
C GLN A 71 27.09 -11.73 -7.17
N ASN A 72 26.21 -12.72 -6.97
CA ASN A 72 25.85 -13.72 -7.97
C ASN A 72 25.05 -13.05 -9.09
N ARG A 73 25.81 -12.44 -10.01
CA ARG A 73 25.45 -12.29 -11.40
C ARG A 73 24.90 -13.63 -11.93
N LEU A 74 23.80 -13.56 -12.69
CA LEU A 74 23.29 -14.60 -13.60
C LEU A 74 22.35 -15.69 -13.05
N PHE A 75 21.39 -15.37 -12.19
CA PHE A 75 20.12 -16.09 -12.26
C PHE A 75 19.13 -15.24 -13.03
N ALA A 76 18.65 -15.77 -14.17
CA ALA A 76 17.63 -15.12 -14.99
C ALA A 76 16.42 -14.81 -14.09
N LYS A 77 16.25 -13.52 -13.76
CA LYS A 77 15.12 -13.11 -12.94
C LYS A 77 13.84 -13.37 -13.72
N SER A 78 12.99 -14.21 -13.15
CA SER A 78 11.73 -14.60 -13.81
C SER A 78 10.59 -13.71 -13.36
N VAL A 79 9.59 -13.51 -14.24
CA VAL A 79 8.36 -12.85 -13.85
C VAL A 79 7.73 -13.65 -12.71
N GLY A 80 7.44 -12.98 -11.59
CA GLY A 80 6.91 -13.61 -10.38
C GLY A 80 7.91 -13.71 -9.24
N GLU A 81 9.22 -13.63 -9.51
CA GLU A 81 10.26 -13.79 -8.50
C GLU A 81 10.32 -12.59 -7.53
N PHE A 82 10.52 -12.87 -6.25
CA PHE A 82 10.82 -11.86 -5.24
C PHE A 82 12.32 -11.54 -5.22
N VAL A 83 12.63 -10.25 -5.20
CA VAL A 83 14.00 -9.72 -5.26
C VAL A 83 14.15 -8.56 -4.28
N ALA A 84 15.39 -8.24 -3.93
CA ALA A 84 15.72 -6.95 -3.36
C ALA A 84 16.01 -5.98 -4.53
N ALA A 85 15.35 -4.84 -4.56
CA ALA A 85 15.53 -3.84 -5.61
C ALA A 85 15.84 -2.47 -5.00
N ARG A 86 16.75 -1.73 -5.64
CA ARG A 86 17.08 -0.35 -5.26
C ARG A 86 16.24 0.62 -6.06
N SER A 87 15.43 1.43 -5.38
CA SER A 87 14.61 2.47 -6.05
C SER A 87 15.47 3.66 -6.47
N SER A 88 15.25 4.17 -7.68
CA SER A 88 15.86 5.41 -8.16
C SER A 88 15.33 6.66 -7.46
N ARG A 89 14.19 6.57 -6.77
CA ARG A 89 13.56 7.72 -6.08
C ARG A 89 14.38 8.21 -4.90
N ASN A 90 15.04 7.29 -4.18
CA ASN A 90 15.76 7.59 -2.95
C ASN A 90 17.03 6.76 -2.74
N ASN A 91 17.39 5.91 -3.72
CA ASN A 91 18.55 5.03 -3.67
C ASN A 91 18.57 4.03 -2.49
N LEU A 92 17.38 3.68 -1.97
CA LEU A 92 17.22 2.68 -0.91
C LEU A 92 16.75 1.32 -1.47
N TRP A 93 17.11 0.26 -0.75
CA TRP A 93 16.78 -1.13 -1.06
C TRP A 93 15.45 -1.55 -0.44
N TYR A 94 14.65 -2.31 -1.17
CA TYR A 94 13.32 -2.73 -0.74
C TYR A 94 12.99 -4.12 -1.28
N ARG A 95 12.00 -4.77 -0.66
CA ARG A 95 11.40 -5.98 -1.23
C ARG A 95 10.62 -5.61 -2.48
N ALA A 96 10.85 -6.37 -3.53
CA ALA A 96 10.15 -6.19 -4.78
C ALA A 96 9.81 -7.53 -5.43
N LYS A 97 8.84 -7.50 -6.34
CA LYS A 97 8.47 -8.64 -7.18
C LYS A 97 8.66 -8.26 -8.63
N VAL A 98 9.33 -9.11 -9.41
CA VAL A 98 9.48 -8.92 -10.86
C VAL A 98 8.12 -9.12 -11.52
N VAL A 99 7.67 -8.13 -12.28
CA VAL A 99 6.38 -8.16 -12.98
C VAL A 99 6.51 -8.11 -14.50
N SER A 100 7.67 -7.70 -15.02
CA SER A 100 7.96 -7.75 -16.46
C SER A 100 9.48 -7.69 -16.68
N ILE A 101 9.93 -8.28 -17.78
CA ILE A 101 11.32 -8.24 -18.26
C ILE A 101 11.33 -7.35 -19.50
N GLY A 102 12.18 -6.33 -19.50
CA GLY A 102 12.33 -5.38 -20.60
C GLY A 102 13.66 -5.54 -21.33
N HIS A 103 13.85 -4.76 -22.39
CA HIS A 103 15.10 -4.69 -23.12
C HIS A 103 16.21 -4.02 -22.30
N GLY A 104 17.47 -4.29 -22.66
CA GLY A 104 18.64 -3.63 -22.07
C GLY A 104 18.84 -3.93 -20.59
N GLU A 105 18.62 -5.18 -20.18
CA GLU A 105 18.84 -5.63 -18.79
C GLU A 105 18.00 -4.83 -17.75
N ARG A 106 16.75 -4.54 -18.10
CA ARG A 106 15.81 -3.84 -17.22
C ARG A 106 14.69 -4.76 -16.78
N LEU A 107 14.34 -4.67 -15.50
CA LEU A 107 13.19 -5.35 -14.93
C LEU A 107 12.16 -4.31 -14.49
N LYS A 108 10.89 -4.56 -14.80
CA LYS A 108 9.81 -3.86 -14.12
C LYS A 108 9.53 -4.61 -12.84
N VAL A 109 9.63 -3.92 -11.72
CA VAL A 109 9.38 -4.48 -10.39
C VAL A 109 8.23 -3.75 -9.72
N MET A 110 7.50 -4.47 -8.87
CA MET A 110 6.54 -3.92 -7.91
C MET A 110 7.21 -3.90 -6.54
N PHE A 111 7.33 -2.73 -5.91
CA PHE A 111 7.76 -2.63 -4.53
C PHE A 111 6.61 -3.07 -3.63
N VAL A 112 6.69 -4.31 -3.15
CA VAL A 112 5.51 -5.03 -2.64
C VAL A 112 4.96 -4.41 -1.36
N ASP A 113 5.79 -3.73 -0.58
CA ASP A 113 5.35 -3.08 0.67
C ASP A 113 4.69 -1.71 0.46
N PHE A 114 4.77 -1.16 -0.75
CA PHE A 114 4.23 0.17 -1.07
C PHE A 114 3.27 0.18 -2.25
N GLY A 115 3.29 -0.85 -3.10
CA GLY A 115 2.35 -1.01 -4.21
C GLY A 115 2.64 -0.16 -5.45
N PHE A 116 3.82 0.48 -5.54
CA PHE A 116 4.24 1.19 -6.74
C PHE A 116 5.21 0.37 -7.58
N TYR A 117 5.28 0.72 -8.87
CA TYR A 117 6.10 0.03 -9.86
C TYR A 117 7.24 0.91 -10.33
N GLU A 118 8.35 0.29 -10.69
CA GLU A 118 9.52 0.98 -11.24
C GLU A 118 10.25 0.08 -12.24
N TRP A 119 10.91 0.69 -13.22
CA TRP A 119 11.88 0.01 -14.08
C TRP A 119 13.28 0.18 -13.50
N VAL A 120 13.88 -0.92 -13.04
CA VAL A 120 15.23 -0.96 -12.47
C VAL A 120 16.19 -1.71 -13.39
N THR A 121 17.48 -1.38 -13.34
CA THR A 121 18.53 -2.14 -14.03
C THR A 121 18.95 -3.34 -13.20
N LEU A 122 19.52 -4.38 -13.82
CA LEU A 122 20.04 -5.55 -13.09
C LEU A 122 21.07 -5.18 -12.02
N ASN A 123 21.85 -4.10 -12.21
CA ASN A 123 22.80 -3.59 -11.22
C ASN A 123 22.11 -3.12 -9.91
N ASN A 124 20.84 -2.75 -9.99
CA ASN A 124 20.01 -2.33 -8.86
C ASN A 124 19.11 -3.46 -8.34
N VAL A 125 19.44 -4.72 -8.64
CA VAL A 125 18.68 -5.90 -8.20
C VAL A 125 19.62 -6.88 -7.51
N ARG A 126 19.15 -7.50 -6.43
CA ARG A 126 19.82 -8.58 -5.69
C ARG A 126 18.81 -9.69 -5.38
N THR A 127 19.31 -10.88 -5.09
CA THR A 127 18.47 -11.94 -4.52
C THR A 127 17.94 -11.47 -3.16
N LEU A 128 16.64 -11.71 -2.92
CA LEU A 128 16.05 -11.38 -1.64
C LEU A 128 16.50 -12.43 -0.60
N ASP A 129 17.06 -11.99 0.51
CA ASP A 129 17.37 -12.87 1.63
C ASP A 129 16.07 -13.51 2.17
N PRO A 130 15.99 -14.85 2.33
CA PRO A 130 14.79 -15.52 2.80
C PRO A 130 14.22 -14.98 4.10
N ARG A 131 15.04 -14.44 5.00
CA ARG A 131 14.58 -13.86 6.27
C ARG A 131 13.62 -12.69 6.05
N PHE A 132 13.79 -11.93 4.98
CA PHE A 132 12.90 -10.84 4.62
C PHE A 132 11.56 -11.30 4.05
N THR A 133 11.33 -12.60 3.88
CA THR A 133 10.04 -13.14 3.44
C THR A 133 9.09 -13.45 4.60
N LEU A 134 9.59 -13.42 5.85
CA LEU A 134 8.80 -13.70 7.06
C LEU A 134 7.75 -12.62 7.34
N LEU A 135 8.07 -11.36 7.06
CA LEU A 135 7.09 -10.27 7.17
C LEU A 135 6.06 -10.38 6.03
N PRO A 136 4.74 -10.34 6.28
CA PRO A 136 3.76 -10.27 5.20
C PRO A 136 3.97 -9.06 4.30
N ILE A 137 3.48 -9.12 3.06
CA ILE A 137 3.44 -7.96 2.17
C ILE A 137 2.57 -6.87 2.79
N GLN A 138 3.10 -5.66 2.91
CA GLN A 138 2.43 -4.58 3.65
C GLN A 138 1.43 -3.78 2.82
N SER A 139 1.63 -3.70 1.49
CA SER A 139 0.70 -2.95 0.64
C SER A 139 -0.58 -3.72 0.35
N GLN A 140 -1.69 -3.02 0.45
CA GLN A 140 -3.03 -3.56 0.28
C GLN A 140 -3.75 -2.85 -0.86
N LEU A 141 -3.96 -3.58 -1.96
CA LEU A 141 -4.75 -3.09 -3.09
C LEU A 141 -6.19 -2.83 -2.65
N SER A 142 -6.69 -1.63 -2.98
CA SER A 142 -7.95 -1.12 -2.48
C SER A 142 -8.68 -0.25 -3.51
N SER A 143 -9.99 -0.09 -3.31
CA SER A 143 -10.83 0.91 -3.97
C SER A 143 -11.75 1.61 -2.97
N LEU A 144 -12.27 2.77 -3.36
CA LEU A 144 -13.40 3.36 -2.66
C LEU A 144 -14.67 2.51 -2.86
N VAL A 145 -15.57 2.53 -1.88
CA VAL A 145 -16.89 1.85 -1.92
C VAL A 145 -17.88 2.60 -2.80
N ASP A 146 -17.85 3.92 -2.74
CA ASP A 146 -18.81 4.79 -3.41
C ASP A 146 -18.32 5.21 -4.80
N THR A 147 -18.25 4.25 -5.71
CA THR A 147 -17.88 4.53 -7.11
C THR A 147 -19.08 4.92 -7.97
N GLU A 148 -20.23 5.27 -7.38
CA GLU A 148 -21.37 5.89 -8.11
C GLU A 148 -21.00 7.23 -8.78
N LEU A 149 -19.77 7.73 -8.58
CA LEU A 149 -19.11 8.72 -9.44
C LEU A 149 -18.88 8.24 -10.89
N CYS A 150 -19.11 6.95 -11.20
CA CYS A 150 -19.21 6.44 -12.57
C CYS A 150 -20.63 6.61 -13.17
N CYS A 151 -21.60 7.12 -12.40
CA CYS A 151 -23.01 7.19 -12.76
C CYS A 151 -23.58 8.62 -12.69
N MET A 152 -22.74 9.66 -12.77
CA MET A 152 -23.22 11.00 -13.09
C MET A 152 -23.83 10.94 -14.50
N ARG A 153 -25.00 11.58 -14.68
CA ARG A 153 -25.90 11.43 -15.86
C ARG A 153 -25.27 11.75 -17.23
N ASP A 154 -24.06 12.28 -17.23
CA ASP A 154 -23.23 12.64 -18.39
C ASP A 154 -22.06 11.68 -18.65
N GLY A 155 -21.87 10.64 -17.82
CA GLY A 155 -20.84 9.62 -18.01
C GLY A 155 -19.41 10.10 -17.81
N THR A 156 -19.19 11.27 -17.19
CA THR A 156 -17.83 11.77 -16.97
C THR A 156 -17.18 11.03 -15.79
N SER A 157 -16.28 10.10 -16.14
CA SER A 157 -15.25 9.54 -15.26
C SER A 157 -14.68 10.59 -14.29
N TRP A 158 -14.24 10.17 -13.09
CA TRP A 158 -13.44 10.97 -12.14
C TRP A 158 -12.55 12.01 -12.84
N ASP A 159 -13.03 13.24 -12.87
CA ASP A 159 -12.41 14.27 -13.69
C ASP A 159 -11.07 14.71 -13.08
N LYS A 160 -10.38 15.64 -13.74
CA LYS A 160 -9.09 16.14 -13.23
C LYS A 160 -9.26 16.90 -11.90
N LYS A 161 -10.39 17.59 -11.67
CA LYS A 161 -10.69 18.37 -10.46
C LYS A 161 -10.90 17.43 -9.27
N MET A 162 -11.76 16.43 -9.41
CA MET A 162 -12.05 15.40 -8.41
C MET A 162 -10.81 14.61 -8.02
N ARG A 163 -9.99 14.20 -9.01
CA ARG A 163 -8.72 13.51 -8.72
C ARG A 163 -7.74 14.38 -7.95
N LYS A 164 -7.60 15.66 -8.32
CA LYS A 164 -6.76 16.62 -7.59
C LYS A 164 -7.25 16.79 -6.15
N GLN A 165 -8.56 16.90 -5.97
CA GLN A 165 -9.15 17.06 -4.64
C GLN A 165 -8.98 15.81 -3.78
N PHE A 166 -9.20 14.62 -4.36
CA PHE A 166 -8.92 13.35 -3.68
C PHE A 166 -7.49 13.30 -3.19
N LEU A 167 -6.52 13.52 -4.07
CA LEU A 167 -5.10 13.50 -3.71
C LEU A 167 -4.77 14.51 -2.60
N LYS A 168 -5.40 15.69 -2.57
CA LYS A 168 -5.24 16.68 -1.48
C LYS A 168 -5.73 16.14 -0.13
N CYS A 169 -6.80 15.35 -0.13
CA CYS A 169 -7.38 14.76 1.07
C CYS A 169 -6.57 13.56 1.61
N VAL A 170 -5.79 12.87 0.77
CA VAL A 170 -5.14 11.60 1.17
C VAL A 170 -3.62 11.60 1.17
N THR A 171 -2.97 12.42 0.35
CA THR A 171 -1.51 12.38 0.19
C THR A 171 -0.80 12.85 1.45
N GLY A 172 0.16 12.05 1.94
CA GLY A 172 0.98 12.39 3.09
C GLY A 172 0.23 12.45 4.42
N ARG A 173 -0.96 11.82 4.50
CA ARG A 173 -1.81 11.84 5.69
C ARG A 173 -1.99 10.43 6.24
N THR A 174 -2.07 10.34 7.56
CA THR A 174 -2.68 9.18 8.22
C THR A 174 -4.19 9.29 8.07
N LEU A 175 -4.77 8.22 7.53
CA LEU A 175 -6.19 8.09 7.23
C LEU A 175 -6.83 7.13 8.22
N LEU A 176 -8.07 7.42 8.55
CA LEU A 176 -8.96 6.44 9.14
C LEU A 176 -9.63 5.68 7.98
N ILE A 177 -9.53 4.35 8.02
CA ILE A 177 -9.94 3.45 6.95
C ILE A 177 -11.04 2.57 7.51
N GLU A 178 -12.24 2.65 6.93
CA GLU A 178 -13.32 1.71 7.21
C GLU A 178 -13.34 0.63 6.12
N THR A 179 -13.10 -0.62 6.51
CA THR A 179 -13.22 -1.74 5.57
C THR A 179 -14.69 -2.14 5.44
N VAL A 180 -15.25 -2.01 4.24
CA VAL A 180 -16.66 -2.36 3.96
C VAL A 180 -16.77 -3.77 3.42
N CYS A 181 -15.86 -4.19 2.54
CA CYS A 181 -15.73 -5.59 2.16
C CYS A 181 -14.30 -5.95 1.78
N SER A 182 -13.92 -7.19 2.05
CA SER A 182 -12.67 -7.80 1.59
C SER A 182 -13.01 -8.97 0.68
N LYS A 183 -12.44 -8.99 -0.53
CA LYS A 183 -12.51 -10.15 -1.44
C LYS A 183 -11.09 -10.50 -1.86
N GLU A 184 -10.68 -11.73 -1.59
CA GLU A 184 -9.31 -12.21 -1.81
C GLU A 184 -8.25 -11.29 -1.19
N LYS A 185 -7.59 -10.46 -2.02
CA LYS A 185 -6.57 -9.47 -1.65
C LYS A 185 -6.96 -8.05 -2.06
N PHE A 186 -8.25 -7.79 -2.22
CA PHE A 186 -8.80 -6.50 -2.61
C PHE A 186 -9.74 -5.98 -1.53
N LEU A 187 -9.51 -4.75 -1.07
CA LEU A 187 -10.38 -4.08 -0.10
C LEU A 187 -11.24 -3.02 -0.77
N ARG A 188 -12.53 -3.02 -0.45
CA ARG A 188 -13.37 -1.82 -0.64
C ARG A 188 -13.46 -1.09 0.67
N VAL A 189 -13.05 0.17 0.64
CA VAL A 189 -12.90 1.00 1.84
C VAL A 189 -13.67 2.31 1.73
N LYS A 190 -14.01 2.88 2.87
CA LYS A 190 -14.25 4.32 3.01
C LYS A 190 -13.02 4.94 3.65
N LEU A 191 -12.65 6.12 3.18
CA LEU A 191 -11.49 6.85 3.67
C LEU A 191 -11.96 8.11 4.38
N TYR A 192 -11.32 8.39 5.51
CA TYR A 192 -11.55 9.60 6.27
C TYR A 192 -10.20 10.25 6.60
N PHE A 193 -10.18 11.58 6.62
CA PHE A 193 -9.00 12.36 6.99
C PHE A 193 -9.35 13.36 8.09
N CYS A 194 -8.39 13.62 8.97
CA CYS A 194 -8.54 14.66 9.99
C CYS A 194 -8.04 16.02 9.44
N HIS A 195 -8.82 17.08 9.67
CA HIS A 195 -8.41 18.46 9.43
C HIS A 195 -9.00 19.37 10.50
N LYS A 196 -8.14 20.11 11.23
CA LYS A 196 -8.56 20.96 12.36
C LYS A 196 -9.43 20.20 13.38
N ASP A 197 -8.96 19.02 13.77
CA ASP A 197 -9.60 18.13 14.75
C ASP A 197 -11.00 17.60 14.36
N VAL A 198 -11.40 17.78 13.10
CA VAL A 198 -12.63 17.23 12.55
C VAL A 198 -12.29 16.14 11.54
N ILE A 199 -12.97 14.99 11.65
CA ILE A 199 -12.83 13.87 10.72
C ILE A 199 -13.83 14.04 9.56
N TYR A 200 -13.30 14.11 8.35
CA TYR A 200 -14.08 14.25 7.13
C TYR A 200 -14.04 12.96 6.31
N SER A 201 -15.20 12.53 5.82
CA SER A 201 -15.31 11.54 4.75
C SER A 201 -14.69 12.09 3.46
N VAL A 202 -13.74 11.37 2.87
CA VAL A 202 -13.07 11.81 1.63
C VAL A 202 -14.07 11.96 0.49
N THR A 203 -14.99 11.00 0.34
CA THR A 203 -15.98 11.01 -0.74
C THR A 203 -16.96 12.17 -0.59
N ASP A 204 -17.45 12.43 0.63
CA ASP A 204 -18.40 13.51 0.87
C ASP A 204 -17.74 14.89 0.74
N PHE A 205 -16.47 15.01 1.14
CA PHE A 205 -15.70 16.23 0.94
C PHE A 205 -15.52 16.55 -0.55
N ILE A 206 -15.30 15.54 -1.40
CA ILE A 206 -15.14 15.74 -2.85
C ILE A 206 -16.49 16.11 -3.51
N ARG A 207 -17.61 15.56 -3.05
CA ARG A 207 -18.95 15.81 -3.59
C ARG A 207 -19.46 17.23 -3.35
N ASN A 208 -19.05 17.87 -2.25
CA ASN A 208 -19.57 19.16 -1.81
C ASN A 208 -18.78 20.38 -2.38
N ILE A 209 -18.16 20.27 -3.57
CA ILE A 209 -17.33 21.29 -4.24
C ILE A 209 -17.68 21.43 -5.72
#